data_AF-A0A321LDE9-F1
#
_entry.id   AF-A0A321LDE9-F1
#
_cell.length_a   1.000
_cell.length_b   1.000
_cell.length_c   1.000
_cell.angle_alpha   90.00
_cell.angle_beta   90.00
_cell.angle_gamma   90.00
#
_symmetry.space_group_name_H-M   'P 1'
#
loop_
_entity.id
_entity.type
_entity.pdbx_description
1 polymer ?
#
loop_
_entity_poly.entity_id
_entity_poly.type
_entity_poly.pdbx_seq_one_letter_code
_entity_poly.pdbx_strand_id
1 'polypeptide(L)'
;MATGSKATFHCALCNELAGSVELLPASHPEALSNNPTISIRDFIGIEREVISGDRGELQAALREADPAALYKVERLWAPFYCAECARVYCRRHWQIFPVYDENFYDCSYGYCPENHKRLIDD
;
A
#
# COMPACT_ATOMS: atom_id res chain seq x y z
N MET A 1 4.57 18.71 -17.23
CA MET A 1 4.52 17.24 -17.08
C MET A 1 3.90 16.97 -15.73
N ALA A 2 2.74 16.32 -15.65
CA ALA A 2 2.07 16.11 -14.38
C ALA A 2 2.90 15.11 -13.55
N THR A 3 3.68 15.61 -12.60
CA THR A 3 4.38 14.79 -11.61
C THR A 3 3.34 14.17 -10.69
N GLY A 4 3.27 12.84 -10.67
CA GLY A 4 2.44 12.11 -9.71
C GLY A 4 2.83 12.44 -8.27
N SER A 5 1.88 12.34 -7.34
CA SER A 5 2.19 12.44 -5.91
C SER A 5 2.75 11.09 -5.45
N LYS A 6 3.95 11.09 -4.87
CA LYS A 6 4.62 9.86 -4.41
C LYS A 6 4.99 9.98 -2.93
N ALA A 7 4.79 8.90 -2.20
CA ALA A 7 5.24 8.71 -0.83
C ALA A 7 6.06 7.42 -0.69
N THR A 8 7.05 7.45 0.19
CA THR A 8 7.85 6.28 0.58
C THR A 8 7.77 6.10 2.08
N PHE A 9 7.56 4.87 2.53
CA PHE A 9 7.37 4.54 3.92
C PHE A 9 8.49 3.61 4.38
N HIS A 10 9.07 3.91 5.54
CA HIS A 10 10.20 3.18 6.09
C HIS A 10 9.82 2.40 7.34
N CYS A 11 10.46 1.25 7.52
CA CYS A 11 10.20 0.38 8.66
C CYS A 11 10.62 1.04 9.98
N ALA A 12 9.74 1.04 10.96
CA ALA A 12 10.02 1.57 12.30
C ALA A 12 11.11 0.79 13.08
N LEU A 13 11.46 -0.43 12.65
CA LEU A 13 12.45 -1.28 13.34
C LEU A 13 13.85 -1.20 12.73
N CYS A 14 13.96 -1.21 11.40
CA CYS A 14 15.26 -1.26 10.71
C CYS A 14 15.48 -0.11 9.73
N ASN A 15 14.51 0.80 9.58
CA ASN A 15 14.55 1.94 8.65
C ASN A 15 14.65 1.57 7.15
N GLU A 16 14.65 0.28 6.80
CA GLU A 16 14.56 -0.19 5.42
C GLU A 16 13.23 0.21 4.78
N LEU A 17 13.22 0.34 3.45
CA LEU A 17 12.01 0.63 2.68
C LEU A 17 10.94 -0.44 2.97
N ALA A 18 9.76 0.01 3.35
CA ALA A 18 8.61 -0.84 3.67
C ALA A 18 7.54 -0.82 2.59
N GLY A 19 7.42 0.29 1.87
CA GLY A 19 6.55 0.40 0.71
C GLY A 19 6.69 1.76 0.04
N SER A 20 6.37 1.83 -1.25
CA SER A 20 6.21 3.09 -1.96
C SER A 20 4.85 3.14 -2.63
N VAL A 21 4.23 4.32 -2.59
CA VAL A 21 2.87 4.55 -3.11
C VAL A 21 2.89 5.79 -3.97
N GLU A 22 2.38 5.66 -5.19
CA GLU A 22 2.40 6.72 -6.18
C GLU A 22 1.04 6.86 -6.86
N LEU A 23 0.53 8.09 -6.91
CA LEU A 23 -0.63 8.46 -7.70
C LEU A 23 -0.17 8.88 -9.09
N LEU A 24 -0.35 7.98 -10.05
CA LEU A 24 0.00 8.17 -11.45
C LEU A 24 -1.12 8.94 -12.18
N PRO A 25 -0.79 9.97 -12.97
CA PRO A 25 -1.77 10.60 -13.85
C PRO A 25 -2.22 9.65 -14.96
N ALA A 26 -3.39 9.90 -15.54
CA ALA A 26 -3.95 9.12 -16.66
C ALA A 26 -3.01 8.96 -17.87
N SER A 27 -2.13 9.95 -18.10
CA SER A 27 -1.16 9.94 -19.17
C SER A 27 0.11 9.13 -18.87
N HIS A 28 0.24 8.54 -17.67
CA HIS A 28 1.43 7.80 -17.29
C HIS A 28 1.47 6.44 -18.02
N PRO A 29 2.62 5.95 -18.51
CA PRO A 29 2.69 4.67 -19.23
C PRO A 29 2.24 3.45 -18.42
N GLU A 30 2.40 3.51 -17.10
CA GLU A 30 1.95 2.45 -16.18
C GLU A 30 0.53 2.68 -15.62
N ALA A 31 -0.15 3.74 -16.05
CA ALA A 31 -1.54 3.97 -15.67
C ALA A 31 -2.45 2.94 -16.37
N LEU A 32 -3.44 2.45 -15.63
CA LEU A 32 -4.39 1.48 -16.13
C LEU A 32 -5.48 2.17 -16.95
N SER A 33 -5.72 1.64 -18.14
CA SER A 33 -6.84 2.05 -19.01
C SER A 33 -6.94 3.56 -19.27
N ASN A 34 -5.81 4.27 -19.31
CA ASN A 34 -5.75 5.74 -19.42
C ASN A 34 -6.51 6.49 -18.31
N ASN A 35 -6.55 5.96 -17.10
CA ASN A 35 -7.15 6.60 -15.93
C ASN A 35 -6.11 6.89 -14.85
N PRO A 36 -6.33 7.89 -13.97
CA PRO A 36 -5.51 8.06 -12.78
C PRO A 36 -5.42 6.73 -12.02
N THR A 37 -4.21 6.33 -11.65
CA THR A 37 -3.93 4.99 -11.12
C THR A 37 -3.07 5.13 -9.88
N ILE A 38 -3.41 4.44 -8.81
CA ILE A 38 -2.49 4.28 -7.68
C ILE A 38 -1.60 3.07 -7.96
N SER A 39 -0.31 3.20 -7.62
CA SER A 39 0.65 2.10 -7.69
C SER A 39 1.29 1.91 -6.32
N ILE A 40 1.16 0.71 -5.77
CA ILE A 40 1.75 0.29 -4.50
C ILE A 40 2.87 -0.70 -4.80
N ARG A 41 4.04 -0.50 -4.18
CA ARG A 41 5.27 -1.26 -4.47
C ARG A 41 6.07 -1.53 -3.20
N ASP A 42 7.09 -2.38 -3.34
CA ASP A 42 8.14 -2.65 -2.35
C ASP A 42 7.66 -3.36 -1.07
N PHE A 43 6.46 -3.95 -1.07
CA PHE A 43 5.94 -4.76 0.02
C PHE A 43 5.78 -6.24 -0.34
N ILE A 44 4.68 -6.64 -0.98
CA ILE A 44 4.47 -8.02 -1.50
C ILE A 44 4.83 -8.10 -2.98
N GLY A 45 4.32 -7.17 -3.77
CA GLY A 45 4.51 -7.09 -5.21
C GLY A 45 4.28 -5.68 -5.72
N ILE A 46 3.81 -5.58 -6.97
CA ILE A 46 3.34 -4.32 -7.55
C ILE A 46 1.83 -4.44 -7.74
N GLU A 47 1.11 -3.64 -6.99
CA GLU A 47 -0.34 -3.52 -7.12
C GLU A 47 -0.68 -2.21 -7.81
N ARG A 48 -1.71 -2.24 -8.66
CA ARG A 48 -2.18 -1.06 -9.38
C ARG A 48 -3.69 -1.08 -9.45
N GLU A 49 -4.29 0.06 -9.14
CA GLU A 49 -5.74 0.23 -9.17
C GLU A 49 -6.12 1.56 -9.81
N VAL A 50 -7.23 1.54 -10.56
CA VAL A 50 -7.81 2.76 -11.13
C VAL A 50 -8.48 3.55 -10.01
N ILE A 51 -8.11 4.82 -9.88
CA ILE A 51 -8.75 5.73 -8.94
C ILE A 51 -9.99 6.35 -9.58
N SER A 52 -11.15 6.07 -8.99
CA SER A 52 -12.40 6.74 -9.29
C SER A 52 -12.79 7.69 -8.15
N GLY A 53 -13.43 8.81 -8.47
CA GLY A 53 -13.92 9.76 -7.45
C GLY A 53 -12.90 10.80 -6.98
N ASP A 54 -13.13 11.33 -5.77
CA ASP A 54 -12.31 12.38 -5.17
C ASP A 54 -10.93 11.84 -4.74
N ARG A 55 -9.90 12.65 -4.95
CA ARG A 55 -8.50 12.34 -4.69
C ARG A 55 -7.89 13.23 -3.61
N GLY A 56 -8.67 14.13 -3.00
CA GLY A 56 -8.17 15.10 -2.02
C GLY A 56 -7.49 14.43 -0.82
N GLU A 57 -8.16 13.45 -0.22
CA GLU A 57 -7.63 12.71 0.94
C GLU A 57 -6.41 11.87 0.58
N LEU A 58 -6.44 11.16 -0.55
CA LEU A 58 -5.30 10.40 -1.07
C LEU A 58 -4.10 11.31 -1.32
N GLN A 59 -4.29 12.44 -2.01
CA GLN A 59 -3.21 13.38 -2.30
C GLN A 59 -2.63 13.99 -1.02
N ALA A 60 -3.47 14.32 -0.04
CA ALA A 60 -3.01 14.80 1.27
C ALA A 60 -2.18 13.74 1.99
N ALA A 61 -2.66 12.49 2.06
CA ALA A 61 -1.96 11.37 2.68
C ALA A 61 -0.58 11.12 2.02
N LEU A 62 -0.50 11.17 0.69
CA LEU A 62 0.76 11.00 -0.03
C LEU A 62 1.71 12.19 0.17
N ARG A 63 1.20 13.43 0.15
CA ARG A 63 2.02 14.63 0.37
C ARG A 63 2.63 14.66 1.77
N GLU A 64 1.87 14.21 2.77
CA GLU A 64 2.30 14.20 4.17
C GLU A 64 3.03 12.91 4.56
N ALA A 65 3.14 11.96 3.63
CA ALA A 65 3.66 10.61 3.86
C ALA A 65 3.04 9.96 5.12
N ASP A 66 1.72 10.14 5.29
CA ASP A 66 0.98 9.64 6.44
C ASP A 66 0.38 8.25 6.14
N PRO A 67 0.96 7.17 6.70
CA PRO A 67 0.49 5.81 6.45
C PRO A 67 -0.89 5.55 7.09
N ALA A 68 -1.22 6.26 8.18
CA ALA A 68 -2.52 6.13 8.84
C ALA A 68 -3.63 6.79 8.02
N ALA A 69 -3.36 7.96 7.44
CA ALA A 69 -4.28 8.61 6.51
C ALA A 69 -4.48 7.75 5.26
N LEU A 70 -3.40 7.22 4.68
CA LEU A 70 -3.49 6.35 3.52
C LEU A 70 -4.34 5.09 3.81
N TYR A 71 -4.10 4.44 4.95
CA TYR A 71 -4.86 3.28 5.39
C TYR A 71 -6.36 3.55 5.60
N LYS A 72 -6.72 4.79 5.96
CA LYS A 72 -8.13 5.19 6.11
C LYS A 72 -8.84 5.36 4.77
N VAL A 73 -8.11 5.77 3.72
CA VAL A 73 -8.66 5.91 2.36
C VAL A 73 -8.96 4.52 1.80
N GLU A 74 -7.95 3.65 1.77
CA GLU A 74 -8.10 2.24 1.41
C GLU A 74 -7.04 1.43 2.17
N ARG A 75 -7.48 0.35 2.82
CA ARG A 75 -6.66 -0.44 3.74
C ARG A 75 -5.54 -1.15 3.02
N LEU A 76 -5.81 -1.67 1.83
CA LEU A 76 -4.85 -2.43 1.03
C LEU A 76 -3.80 -1.55 0.36
N TRP A 77 -4.04 -0.23 0.23
CA TRP A 77 -3.01 0.70 -0.27
C TRP A 77 -1.88 0.97 0.72
N ALA A 78 -2.06 0.59 1.98
CA ALA A 78 -1.03 0.63 3.02
C ALA A 78 -0.84 -0.75 3.68
N PRO A 79 -0.40 -1.78 2.91
CA PRO A 79 -0.32 -3.15 3.40
C PRO A 79 0.83 -3.33 4.42
N PHE A 80 1.83 -2.43 4.39
CA PHE A 80 2.95 -2.36 5.32
C PHE A 80 2.63 -1.70 6.67
N TYR A 81 1.48 -1.05 6.82
CA TYR A 81 1.09 -0.30 8.02
C TYR A 81 0.29 -1.16 9.00
N CYS A 82 0.62 -1.13 10.28
CA CYS A 82 -0.23 -1.71 11.32
C CYS A 82 -1.00 -0.61 12.04
N ALA A 83 -2.33 -0.64 11.92
CA ALA A 83 -3.23 0.35 12.53
C ALA A 83 -3.25 0.27 14.06
N GLU A 84 -3.09 -0.92 14.63
CA GLU A 84 -3.05 -1.13 16.09
C GLU A 84 -1.74 -0.61 16.70
N CYS A 85 -0.60 -0.87 16.05
CA CYS A 85 0.69 -0.33 16.48
C CYS A 85 0.87 1.16 16.13
N ALA A 86 0.04 1.68 15.22
CA ALA A 86 0.25 2.94 14.51
C ALA A 86 1.66 3.08 13.91
N ARG A 87 2.18 2.00 13.29
CA ARG A 87 3.56 1.91 12.79
C ARG A 87 3.66 1.19 11.45
N VAL A 88 4.68 1.56 10.68
CA VAL A 88 5.05 0.91 9.42
C VAL A 88 6.12 -0.15 9.67
N TYR A 89 5.98 -1.31 9.03
CA TYR A 89 6.96 -2.38 9.06
C TYR A 89 7.25 -2.89 7.65
N CYS A 90 8.53 -3.12 7.32
CA CYS A 90 8.89 -3.67 6.02
C CYS A 90 8.47 -5.14 5.90
N ARG A 91 8.44 -5.64 4.66
CA ARG A 91 8.09 -7.03 4.33
C ARG A 91 8.80 -8.09 5.17
N ARG A 92 10.04 -7.82 5.61
CA ARG A 92 10.85 -8.74 6.43
C ARG A 92 10.36 -8.87 7.88
N HIS A 93 9.72 -7.83 8.41
CA HIS A 93 9.19 -7.80 9.77
C HIS A 93 7.70 -8.21 9.83
N TRP A 94 7.06 -8.37 8.68
CA TRP A 94 5.75 -9.01 8.57
C TRP A 94 5.90 -10.52 8.36
N GLN A 95 5.11 -11.28 9.11
CA GLN A 95 4.88 -12.70 8.82
C GLN A 95 3.66 -12.80 7.92
N ILE A 96 3.80 -13.41 6.74
CA ILE A 96 2.77 -13.39 5.70
C ILE A 96 2.39 -14.81 5.33
N PHE A 97 1.08 -15.05 5.33
CA PHE A 97 0.47 -16.35 5.11
C PHE A 97 -0.53 -16.23 3.95
N PRO A 98 -0.17 -16.71 2.75
CA PRO A 98 -1.12 -16.81 1.65
C PRO A 98 -2.18 -17.87 1.96
N VAL A 99 -3.41 -17.57 1.58
CA VAL A 99 -4.57 -18.44 1.67
C VAL A 99 -4.95 -18.85 0.25
N TYR A 100 -5.24 -20.13 0.10
CA TYR A 100 -5.65 -20.71 -1.17
C TYR A 100 -7.03 -21.33 -1.00
N ASP A 101 -7.94 -21.07 -1.94
CA ASP A 101 -9.24 -21.72 -2.06
C ASP A 101 -9.28 -22.53 -3.37
N GLU A 102 -9.71 -23.78 -3.30
CA GLU A 102 -9.72 -24.71 -4.44
C GLU A 102 -8.39 -24.78 -5.25
N ASN A 103 -7.25 -24.61 -4.58
CA ASN A 103 -5.89 -24.50 -5.18
C ASN A 103 -5.62 -23.21 -5.97
N PHE A 104 -6.49 -22.22 -5.90
CA PHE A 104 -6.30 -20.88 -6.42
C PHE A 104 -5.92 -19.92 -5.29
N TYR A 105 -5.09 -18.93 -5.60
CA TYR A 105 -4.79 -17.86 -4.66
C TYR A 105 -6.07 -17.07 -4.37
N ASP A 106 -6.39 -16.90 -3.09
CA ASP A 106 -7.56 -16.14 -2.63
C ASP A 106 -7.11 -14.82 -1.99
N CYS A 107 -6.25 -14.87 -0.97
CA CYS A 107 -5.76 -13.66 -0.30
C CYS A 107 -4.51 -13.93 0.53
N SER A 108 -3.91 -12.89 1.12
CA SER A 108 -2.83 -13.02 2.10
C SER A 108 -3.13 -12.30 3.40
N TYR A 109 -2.93 -13.00 4.51
CA TYR A 109 -2.91 -12.40 5.84
C TYR A 109 -1.49 -12.11 6.31
N GLY A 110 -1.30 -10.93 6.88
CA GLY A 110 -0.07 -10.51 7.54
C GLY A 110 -0.22 -10.45 9.05
N TYR A 111 0.87 -10.73 9.78
CA TYR A 111 1.03 -10.44 11.20
C TYR A 111 2.22 -9.50 11.38
N CYS A 112 2.01 -8.38 12.07
CA CYS A 112 3.08 -7.45 12.40
C CYS A 112 3.97 -8.02 13.54
N PRO A 113 5.08 -7.35 13.91
CA PRO A 113 5.94 -7.79 15.01
C PRO A 113 5.24 -7.95 16.37
N GLU A 114 4.18 -7.18 16.60
CA GLU A 114 3.34 -7.27 17.81
C GLU A 114 2.19 -8.28 17.66
N ASN A 115 2.21 -9.11 16.62
CA ASN A 115 1.25 -10.18 16.34
C ASN A 115 -0.20 -9.72 16.00
N HIS A 116 -0.37 -8.46 15.57
CA HIS A 116 -1.65 -7.98 15.05
C HIS A 116 -1.91 -8.52 13.64
N LYS A 117 -3.02 -9.22 13.45
CA LYS A 117 -3.42 -9.86 12.18
C LYS A 117 -4.12 -8.85 11.27
N ARG A 118 -3.80 -8.87 9.98
CA ARG A 118 -4.47 -8.06 8.95
C ARG A 118 -4.56 -8.79 7.62
N LEU A 119 -5.56 -8.44 6.82
CA LEU A 119 -5.54 -8.67 5.37
C LEU A 119 -4.56 -7.65 4.75
N ILE A 120 -3.68 -8.12 3.87
CA ILE A 120 -2.63 -7.30 3.26
C ILE A 120 -2.54 -7.44 1.73
N ASP A 121 -3.31 -8.35 1.14
CA ASP A 121 -3.43 -8.61 -0.31
C ASP A 121 -4.69 -9.46 -0.51
N ASP A 122 -5.46 -9.20 -1.57
CA ASP A 122 -6.69 -9.91 -1.96
C ASP A 122 -6.79 -10.15 -3.48
#